data_AF-A0A496AKQ4-F1
#
_entry.id   AF-A0A496AKQ4-F1
#
_cell.length_a   1.000
_cell.length_b   1.000
_cell.length_c   1.000
_cell.angle_alpha   90.00
_cell.angle_beta   90.00
_cell.angle_gamma   90.00
#
_symmetry.space_group_name_H-M   'P 1'
#
loop_
_entity.id
_entity.type
_entity.pdbx_description
1 polymer ?
#
loop_
_entity_poly.entity_id
_entity_poly.type
_entity_poly.pdbx_seq_one_letter_code
_entity_poly.pdbx_strand_id
1 'polypeptide(L)' 'MENKHWHTLPDLDGEIYLKSASGLETAPTADVNGDGVVNILDLVLVANALGEKSPDLNGDSIVNILDLVIVANAFGNP' A
#
# COMPACT_ATOMS: atom_id res chain seq x y z
N MET A 1 -31.44 -10.30 -14.78
CA MET A 1 -31.70 -9.87 -13.39
C MET A 1 -30.73 -8.75 -13.10
N GLU A 2 -31.26 -7.58 -12.78
CA GLU A 2 -30.59 -6.28 -12.88
C GLU A 2 -29.66 -6.05 -11.67
N ASN A 3 -28.36 -5.89 -11.93
CA ASN A 3 -27.36 -5.52 -10.91
C ASN A 3 -27.55 -4.03 -10.59
N LYS A 4 -28.42 -3.75 -9.63
CA LYS A 4 -28.70 -2.39 -9.18
C LYS A 4 -27.44 -1.77 -8.58
N HIS A 5 -26.86 -0.80 -9.30
CA HIS A 5 -25.87 0.14 -8.79
C HIS A 5 -26.55 1.04 -7.75
N TRP A 6 -26.13 0.98 -6.49
CA TRP A 6 -26.73 1.77 -5.40
C TRP A 6 -25.84 2.95 -4.97
N HIS A 7 -26.25 4.13 -5.46
CA HIS A 7 -26.34 5.48 -4.89
C HIS A 7 -25.17 6.18 -4.14
N THR A 8 -24.84 7.35 -4.70
CA THR A 8 -24.03 8.49 -4.25
C THR A 8 -24.82 9.43 -3.32
N LEU A 9 -24.90 9.13 -2.02
CA LEU A 9 -25.35 10.09 -1.01
C LEU A 9 -24.27 10.23 0.09
N PRO A 10 -23.90 11.46 0.50
CA PRO A 10 -23.05 11.67 1.66
C PRO A 10 -23.81 11.28 2.95
N ASP A 11 -23.17 10.52 3.83
CA ASP A 11 -23.64 10.25 5.19
C ASP A 11 -23.27 11.38 6.17
N LEU A 12 -23.99 11.41 7.29
CA LEU A 12 -24.00 12.48 8.29
C LEU A 12 -22.85 12.38 9.31
N ASP A 13 -21.91 11.45 9.13
CA ASP A 13 -20.69 11.32 9.94
C ASP A 13 -19.48 12.07 9.33
N GLY A 14 -19.59 12.56 8.09
CA GLY A 14 -18.55 13.35 7.43
C GLY A 14 -17.38 12.53 6.90
N GLU A 15 -17.52 11.21 6.79
CA GLU A 15 -16.51 10.33 6.24
C GLU A 15 -16.70 10.20 4.72
N ILE A 16 -15.78 10.76 3.92
CA ILE A 16 -15.69 10.39 2.50
C ILE A 16 -14.99 9.03 2.43
N TYR A 17 -15.76 7.95 2.47
CA TYR A 17 -15.20 6.62 2.21
C TYR A 17 -14.83 6.50 0.73
N LEU A 18 -13.54 6.59 0.41
CA LEU A 18 -13.01 5.83 -0.71
C LEU A 18 -13.18 4.36 -0.35
N LYS A 19 -14.31 3.74 -0.73
CA LYS A 19 -14.40 2.28 -0.77
C LYS A 19 -13.39 1.81 -1.80
N SER A 20 -12.16 1.56 -1.38
CA SER A 20 -11.26 0.65 -2.07
C SER A 20 -12.05 -0.65 -2.24
N ALA A 21 -12.49 -0.90 -3.47
CA ALA A 21 -13.24 -2.09 -3.85
C ALA A 21 -12.34 -3.35 -3.87
N SER A 22 -11.39 -3.41 -2.96
CA SER A 22 -10.55 -4.55 -2.64
C SER A 22 -10.22 -4.40 -1.17
N GLY A 23 -10.61 -5.37 -0.35
CA GLY A 23 -10.17 -5.47 1.04
C GLY A 23 -8.65 -5.56 1.09
N LEU A 24 -7.99 -4.41 1.09
CA LEU A 24 -6.58 -4.31 1.37
C LEU A 24 -6.48 -4.35 2.89
N GLU A 25 -6.49 -5.57 3.42
CA GLU A 25 -5.73 -5.83 4.62
C GLU A 25 -4.36 -5.17 4.44
N THR A 26 -4.01 -4.33 5.38
CA THR A 26 -2.66 -3.81 5.51
C THR A 26 -1.67 -4.98 5.56
N ALA A 27 -0.62 -4.89 4.73
CA ALA A 27 0.63 -5.66 4.77
C ALA A 27 0.68 -7.03 4.03
N PRO A 28 0.80 -6.99 2.69
CA PRO A 28 1.77 -7.87 2.03
C PRO A 28 2.76 -7.14 1.11
N THR A 29 2.80 -5.79 1.11
CA THR A 29 3.69 -5.01 0.22
C THR A 29 5.03 -4.62 0.85
N ALA A 30 5.12 -4.62 2.18
CA ALA A 30 6.31 -4.14 2.89
C ALA A 30 7.39 -5.21 3.11
N ASP A 31 7.03 -6.50 3.07
CA ASP A 31 7.98 -7.61 2.96
C ASP A 31 8.38 -7.75 1.49
N VAL A 32 9.37 -6.94 1.10
CA VAL A 32 9.79 -6.78 -0.29
C VAL A 32 10.61 -7.98 -0.75
N ASN A 33 11.31 -8.63 0.16
CA ASN A 33 12.13 -9.81 -0.16
C ASN A 33 11.36 -11.14 -0.02
N GLY A 34 10.18 -11.14 0.62
CA GLY A 34 9.31 -12.30 0.79
C GLY A 34 9.80 -13.30 1.83
N ASP A 35 10.59 -12.87 2.82
CA ASP A 35 11.18 -13.74 3.85
C ASP A 35 10.28 -13.91 5.10
N GLY A 36 9.16 -13.19 5.16
CA GLY A 36 8.19 -13.25 6.24
C GLY A 36 8.57 -12.44 7.47
N VAL A 37 9.50 -11.49 7.35
CA VAL A 37 9.78 -10.48 8.39
C VAL A 37 10.18 -9.15 7.74
N VAL A 38 9.37 -8.11 7.91
CA VAL A 38 9.74 -6.76 7.47
C VAL A 38 10.89 -6.23 8.34
N ASN A 39 12.06 -6.06 7.74
CA ASN A 39 13.26 -5.61 8.44
C ASN A 39 14.14 -4.68 7.58
N ILE A 40 15.40 -4.50 7.99
CA ILE A 40 16.33 -3.61 7.29
C ILE A 40 16.64 -4.07 5.86
N LEU A 41 16.50 -5.36 5.56
CA LEU A 41 16.72 -5.90 4.23
C LEU A 41 15.67 -5.38 3.23
N ASP A 42 14.41 -5.26 3.62
CA ASP A 42 13.34 -4.69 2.78
C ASP A 42 13.59 -3.22 2.48
N LEU A 43 13.98 -2.45 3.51
CA LEU A 43 14.35 -1.04 3.33
C LEU A 43 15.51 -0.87 2.35
N VAL A 44 16.51 -1.74 2.41
CA VAL A 44 17.66 -1.72 1.49
C VAL A 44 17.22 -2.04 0.06
N LEU A 45 16.28 -2.98 -0.14
CA LEU A 45 15.76 -3.28 -1.48
C LEU A 45 15.05 -2.09 -2.11
N VAL A 46 14.19 -1.40 -1.35
CA VAL A 46 13.52 -0.19 -1.85
C VAL A 46 14.54 0.94 -2.11
N ALA A 47 15.49 1.15 -1.20
CA ALA A 47 16.50 2.20 -1.35
C ALA A 47 17.38 2.01 -2.59
N ASN A 48 17.72 0.76 -2.93
CA ASN A 48 18.48 0.43 -4.13
C ASN A 48 17.73 0.68 -5.44
N ALA A 49 16.41 0.85 -5.38
CA ALA A 49 15.54 1.07 -6.52
C ALA A 49 15.04 2.52 -6.65
N LEU A 50 15.54 3.47 -5.87
CA LEU A 50 15.14 4.87 -5.95
C LEU A 50 15.25 5.44 -7.38
N GLY A 51 14.15 5.99 -7.88
CA GLY A 51 14.04 6.51 -9.25
C GLY A 51 13.65 5.47 -10.30
N GLU A 52 13.56 4.18 -9.93
CA GLU A 52 13.06 3.11 -10.79
C GLU A 52 11.52 3.01 -10.72
N LYS A 53 10.95 2.09 -11.49
CA LYS A 53 9.50 1.82 -11.53
C LYS A 53 9.04 0.72 -10.56
N SER A 54 9.96 0.04 -9.89
CA SER A 54 9.65 -1.10 -9.01
C SER A 54 10.76 -1.27 -7.97
N PRO A 55 10.45 -1.59 -6.70
CA PRO A 55 9.12 -1.87 -6.14
C PRO A 55 8.38 -0.57 -5.76
N ASP A 56 7.39 -0.20 -6.57
CA ASP A 56 6.49 0.94 -6.38
C ASP A 56 5.33 0.48 -5.48
N LEU A 57 5.45 0.76 -4.18
CA LEU A 57 4.58 0.22 -3.14
C LEU A 57 3.30 1.04 -2.98
N ASN A 58 3.31 2.30 -3.43
CA ASN A 58 2.15 3.18 -3.38
C ASN A 58 1.40 3.30 -4.73
N GLY A 59 1.99 2.80 -5.82
CA GLY A 59 1.41 2.80 -7.16
C GLY A 59 1.50 4.14 -7.91
N ASP A 60 2.41 5.04 -7.51
CA ASP A 60 2.58 6.37 -8.11
C ASP A 60 3.51 6.40 -9.35
N SER A 61 3.97 5.22 -9.77
CA SER A 61 4.86 4.97 -10.91
C SER A 61 6.32 5.38 -10.72
N ILE A 62 6.77 5.73 -9.50
CA ILE A 62 8.17 6.01 -9.22
C ILE A 62 8.56 5.64 -7.78
N VAL A 63 9.59 4.81 -7.63
CA VAL A 63 10.14 4.50 -6.31
C VAL A 63 10.80 5.74 -5.71
N ASN A 64 10.24 6.21 -4.61
CA ASN A 64 10.69 7.41 -3.91
C ASN A 64 10.64 7.21 -2.38
N ILE A 65 10.78 8.31 -1.63
CA ILE A 65 10.81 8.25 -0.17
C ILE A 65 9.49 7.75 0.44
N LEU A 66 8.37 7.90 -0.26
CA LEU A 66 7.07 7.43 0.22
C LEU A 66 7.02 5.90 0.27
N ASP A 67 7.67 5.19 -0.65
CA ASP A 67 7.78 3.73 -0.62
C ASP A 67 8.61 3.25 0.58
N LEU A 68 9.70 3.94 0.90
CA LEU A 68 10.50 3.66 2.10
C LEU A 68 9.68 3.85 3.39
N VAL A 69 8.82 4.87 3.43
CA VAL A 69 7.93 5.11 4.57
C VAL A 69 6.91 3.99 4.74
N ILE A 70 6.42 3.40 3.64
CA ILE A 70 5.53 2.23 3.70
C ILE A 70 6.22 1.05 4.39
N VAL A 71 7.47 0.74 4.01
CA VAL A 71 8.24 -0.34 4.66
C VAL A 71 8.53 0.00 6.12
N ALA A 72 8.97 1.23 6.42
CA ALA A 72 9.30 1.66 7.77
C ALA A 72 8.09 1.58 8.74
N ASN A 73 6.88 1.87 8.26
CA ASN A 73 5.66 1.75 9.07
C ASN A 73 5.28 0.31 9.41
N ALA A 74 5.78 -0.66 8.65
CA ALA A 74 5.56 -2.08 8.86
C ALA A 74 6.75 -2.79 9.55
N PHE A 75 7.77 -2.04 9.99
CA PHE A 75 9.01 -2.61 10.52
C PHE A 75 8.75 -3.55 11.71
N GLY A 76 9.27 -4.77 11.63
CA GLY A 76 9.12 -5.82 12.63
C GLY A 76 7.84 -6.64 12.51
N ASN A 77 6.96 -6.33 11.55
CA ASN A 77 5.82 -7.20 11.24
C ASN A 77 6.29 -8.49 10.55
N PRO A 78 5.61 -9.63 10.79
CA PRO A 78 5.74 -10.82 9.95
C PRO A 78 5.20 -10.59 8.54
#